data_AF-A0A1X9YKM4-F1
#
_entry.id   AF-A0A1X9YKM4-F1
#
_cell.length_a   1.000
_cell.length_b   1.000
_cell.length_c   1.000
_cell.angle_alpha   90.00
_cell.angle_beta   90.00
_cell.angle_gamma   90.00
#
_symmetry.space_group_name_H-M   'P 1'
#
loop_
_entity.id
_entity.type
_entity.pdbx_description
1 polymer ?
#
loop_
_entity_poly.entity_id
_entity_poly.type
_entity_poly.pdbx_seq_one_letter_code
_entity_poly.pdbx_strand_id
1 'polypeptide(L)' 'MSISSSPTATEAAELMSSLGITRVPADRYHYKTWRYSNLGDAVAQARRDASLSPPNLNQSKEHA' A
#
# COMPACT_ATOMS: atom_id res chain seq x y z
N MET A 1 1.68 25.49 -17.15
CA MET A 1 0.68 24.63 -16.48
C MET A 1 0.90 23.20 -16.93
N SER A 2 1.45 22.34 -16.07
CA SER A 2 1.71 20.94 -16.41
C SER A 2 0.44 20.12 -16.17
N ILE A 3 -0.42 20.00 -17.19
CA ILE A 3 -1.47 18.99 -17.20
C ILE A 3 -0.82 17.64 -17.47
N SER A 4 -0.35 16.96 -16.43
CA SER A 4 -0.01 15.54 -16.54
C SER A 4 -1.32 14.74 -16.59
N SER A 5 -1.99 14.80 -17.74
CA SER A 5 -3.10 13.90 -18.06
C SER A 5 -2.50 12.49 -18.11
N SER A 6 -2.68 11.74 -17.04
CA SER A 6 -2.34 10.32 -17.07
C SER A 6 -3.21 9.66 -18.13
N PRO A 7 -2.63 8.89 -19.08
CA PRO A 7 -3.41 8.23 -20.12
C PRO A 7 -4.46 7.33 -19.46
N THR A 8 -5.66 7.30 -20.05
CA THR A 8 -6.69 6.35 -19.64
C THR A 8 -6.20 4.91 -19.86
N ALA A 9 -6.83 3.93 -19.23
CA ALA A 9 -6.41 2.53 -19.33
C ALA A 9 -6.36 2.03 -20.80
N THR A 10 -7.28 2.52 -21.65
CA THR A 10 -7.33 2.20 -23.08
C THR A 10 -6.17 2.86 -23.84
N GLU A 11 -5.93 4.15 -23.64
CA GLU A 11 -4.81 4.86 -24.27
C GLU A 11 -3.46 4.28 -23.84
N ALA A 12 -3.35 3.89 -22.57
CA ALA A 12 -2.15 3.24 -22.05
C ALA A 12 -1.89 1.90 -22.75
N ALA A 13 -2.92 1.10 -23.02
CA ALA A 13 -2.78 -0.18 -23.73
C ALA A 13 -2.32 0.00 -25.19
N GLU A 14 -2.91 0.96 -25.91
CA GLU A 14 -2.53 1.30 -27.29
C GLU A 14 -1.08 1.84 -27.36
N LEU A 15 -0.71 2.71 -26.43
CA LEU A 15 0.66 3.23 -26.31
C LEU A 15 1.65 2.11 -25.97
N MET A 16 1.30 1.22 -25.05
CA MET A 16 2.14 0.09 -24.71
C MET A 16 2.36 -0.85 -25.91
N SER A 17 1.30 -1.15 -26.66
CA SER A 17 1.37 -1.98 -27.87
C SER A 17 2.24 -1.33 -28.95
N SER A 18 1.99 -0.05 -29.27
CA SER A 18 2.72 0.68 -30.32
C SER A 18 4.19 0.90 -30.01
N LEU A 19 4.56 1.03 -28.73
CA LEU A 19 5.94 1.26 -28.28
C LEU A 19 6.66 -0.03 -27.88
N GLY A 20 6.00 -1.20 -27.97
CA GLY A 20 6.58 -2.48 -27.54
C GLY A 20 6.81 -2.58 -26.02
N ILE A 21 6.08 -1.81 -25.21
CA ILE A 21 6.19 -1.82 -23.75
C ILE A 21 5.37 -2.99 -23.19
N THR A 22 6.04 -3.87 -22.44
CA THR A 22 5.37 -4.95 -21.70
C THR A 22 5.17 -4.56 -20.24
N ARG A 23 3.95 -4.66 -19.73
CA ARG A 23 3.68 -4.47 -18.29
C ARG A 23 4.12 -5.71 -17.53
N VAL A 24 5.07 -5.53 -16.62
CA VAL A 24 5.46 -6.54 -15.65
C VAL A 24 4.63 -6.32 -14.38
N PRO A 25 3.86 -7.32 -13.91
CA PRO A 25 3.21 -7.24 -12.60
C PRO A 25 4.27 -7.02 -11.52
N ALA A 26 4.09 -5.96 -10.72
CA ALA A 26 4.91 -5.71 -9.54
C ALA A 26 4.02 -5.85 -8.31
N ASP A 27 4.39 -6.75 -7.41
CA ASP A 27 3.70 -6.88 -6.13
C ASP A 27 3.84 -5.57 -5.34
N ARG A 28 2.70 -4.98 -4.98
CA ARG A 28 2.62 -3.83 -4.09
C ARG A 28 1.87 -4.23 -2.84
N TYR A 29 2.48 -4.00 -1.70
CA TYR A 29 1.95 -4.36 -0.39
C TYR A 29 1.37 -3.11 0.27
N HIS A 30 0.17 -3.21 0.81
CA HIS A 30 -0.47 -2.13 1.55
C HIS A 30 -0.55 -2.49 3.02
N TYR A 31 -0.13 -1.55 3.87
CA TYR A 31 -0.36 -1.62 5.30
C TYR A 31 -0.95 -0.28 5.77
N LYS A 32 -2.20 -0.31 6.25
CA LYS A 32 -3.02 0.90 6.50
C LYS A 32 -3.03 1.82 5.27
N THR A 33 -2.48 3.03 5.40
CA THR A 33 -2.38 4.03 4.33
C THR A 33 -1.04 3.99 3.60
N TRP A 34 -0.09 3.16 4.05
CA TRP A 34 1.25 3.07 3.50
C TRP A 34 1.35 2.00 2.42
N ARG A 35 2.19 2.27 1.42
CA ARG A 35 2.46 1.38 0.28
C ARG A 35 3.93 0.96 0.33
N TYR A 36 4.18 -0.32 0.17
CA TYR A 36 5.50 -0.92 0.18
C TYR A 36 5.72 -1.70 -1.12
N SER A 37 6.93 -1.63 -1.64
CA SER A 37 7.36 -2.46 -2.79
C SER A 37 7.91 -3.81 -2.35
N ASN A 38 8.07 -4.03 -1.03
CA ASN A 38 8.63 -5.26 -0.45
C ASN A 38 7.74 -5.74 0.71
N LEU A 39 7.45 -7.04 0.73
CA LEU A 39 6.67 -7.68 1.79
C LEU A 39 7.35 -7.55 3.15
N GLY A 40 8.67 -7.72 3.22
CA GLY A 40 9.44 -7.63 4.45
C GLY A 40 9.27 -6.28 5.16
N ASP A 41 9.26 -5.19 4.40
CA ASP A 41 9.04 -3.85 4.94
C ASP A 41 7.62 -3.66 5.44
N ALA A 42 6.62 -4.13 4.68
CA ALA A 42 5.22 -4.08 5.09
C ALA A 42 5.00 -4.87 6.39
N VAL A 43 5.59 -6.06 6.49
CA VAL A 43 5.52 -6.93 7.68
C VAL A 43 6.27 -6.32 8.86
N ALA A 44 7.46 -5.76 8.64
CA ALA A 44 8.22 -5.09 9.68
C ALA A 44 7.43 -3.89 10.25
N GLN A 45 6.75 -3.11 9.39
CA GLN A 45 5.90 -2.02 9.86
C GLN A 45 4.69 -2.53 10.64
N ALA A 46 4.01 -3.57 10.15
CA ALA A 46 2.88 -4.16 10.85
C ALA A 46 3.25 -4.67 12.24
N ARG A 47 4.42 -5.31 12.36
CA ARG A 47 4.96 -5.78 13.65
C ARG A 47 5.28 -4.63 14.60
N ARG A 48 5.90 -3.55 14.09
CA ARG A 48 6.19 -2.36 14.90
C ARG A 48 4.92 -1.72 15.42
N ASP A 49 3.91 -1.54 14.58
CA ASP A 49 2.62 -0.98 14.98
C ASP A 49 1.93 -1.84 16.04
N ALA A 50 1.96 -3.17 15.88
CA ALA A 50 1.42 -4.10 16.87
C ALA A 50 2.15 -4.01 18.23
N SER A 51 3.46 -3.77 18.23
CA SER A 51 4.22 -3.56 19.47
C SER A 51 4.01 -2.19 20.11
N LEU A 52 3.65 -1.18 19.30
CA LEU A 52 3.40 0.20 19.74
C LEU A 52 1.94 0.44 20.12
N SER A 53 1.03 -0.47 19.79
CA SER A 53 -0.32 -0.51 20.32
C SER A 53 -0.27 -1.27 21.65
N PRO A 54 -0.17 -0.59 22.80
CA PRO A 54 -0.28 -1.28 24.08
C PRO A 54 -1.64 -2.00 24.13
N PRO A 55 -1.73 -3.18 24.76
CA PRO A 55 -3.02 -3.79 25.03
C PRO A 55 -3.86 -2.74 25.76
N ASN A 56 -5.00 -2.42 25.16
CA ASN A 56 -5.96 -1.47 25.68
C ASN A 56 -6.23 -1.80 27.16
N LEU A 57 -5.71 -0.99 28.08
CA LEU A 57 -5.95 -1.13 29.52
C LEU A 57 -7.32 -0.54 29.86
N ASN A 58 -8.38 -1.12 29.28
CA ASN A 58 -9.73 -0.97 29.77
C ASN A 58 -10.16 -2.30 30.39
N GLN A 59 -9.46 -2.70 31.45
CA GLN A 59 -9.97 -3.71 32.36
C GLN A 59 -10.94 -3.03 33.32
N SER A 60 -12.21 -3.23 33.04
CA SER A 60 -13.32 -3.15 33.98
C SER A 60 -12.91 -3.79 35.31
N LYS A 61 -12.80 -3.00 36.37
CA LYS A 61 -12.99 -3.50 37.72
C LYS A 61 -13.91 -2.55 38.46
N GLU A 62 -15.19 -2.84 38.29
CA GLU A 62 -16.17 -2.74 39.35
C GLU A 62 -15.52 -3.25 40.66
N HIS A 63 -15.31 -2.34 41.61
CA HIS A 63 -15.15 -2.61 43.04
C HIS A 63 -15.81 -1.39 43.68
N ALA A 64 -17.11 -1.49 43.97
CA ALA A 64 -17.67 -1.93 45.26
C ALA A 64 -17.59 -0.82 46.29
#